data_AF-A0A7C0W7Z6-F1
#
_entry.id   AF-A0A7C0W7Z6-F1
#
_cell.length_a   1.000
_cell.length_b   1.000
_cell.length_c   1.000
_cell.angle_alpha   90.00
_cell.angle_beta   90.00
_cell.angle_gamma   90.00
#
_symmetry.space_group_name_H-M   'P 1'
#
loop_
_entity.id
_entity.type
_entity.pdbx_description
1 polymer ?
#
loop_
_entity_poly.entity_id
_entity_poly.type
_entity_poly.pdbx_seq_one_letter_code
_entity_poly.pdbx_strand_id
1 'polypeptide(L)'
;YYVSITGITGAKLQLDSTMESTLSLIKKHSRKPVAIGFGISSPEKAAAVARLADGVIVGSAVVKLISEGKDIRAFARAVKEVI
;
A
#
# COMPACT_ATOMS: atom_id res chain seq x y z
N TYR A 1 -1.15 4.84 -10.56
CA TYR A 1 -1.18 5.03 -9.10
C TYR A 1 -2.63 5.10 -8.67
N TYR A 2 -3.06 4.17 -7.82
CA TYR A 2 -4.40 4.14 -7.23
C TYR A 2 -4.31 4.54 -5.75
N VAL A 3 -5.09 5.55 -5.35
CA VAL A 3 -5.22 5.97 -3.96
C VAL A 3 -6.46 5.29 -3.39
N SER A 4 -6.27 4.39 -2.45
CA SER A 4 -7.40 3.79 -1.72
C SER A 4 -7.93 4.82 -0.72
N ILE A 5 -9.09 5.42 -1.00
CA ILE A 5 -9.71 6.49 -0.18
C ILE A 5 -10.41 5.93 1.08
N THR A 6 -10.26 4.64 1.40
CA THR A 6 -10.85 4.02 2.59
C THR A 6 -10.20 4.50 3.92
N GLY A 7 -9.70 5.74 4.01
CA GLY A 7 -9.22 6.32 5.26
C GLY A 7 -8.94 7.81 5.28
N ILE A 8 -9.91 8.64 4.86
CA ILE A 8 -10.01 9.96 5.49
C ILE A 8 -10.41 9.80 6.96
N THR A 9 -9.61 10.44 7.84
CA THR A 9 -9.62 10.48 9.32
C THR A 9 -10.16 9.24 10.06
N GLY A 10 -9.24 8.39 10.55
CA GLY A 10 -9.53 7.36 11.56
C GLY A 10 -9.86 5.96 11.04
N ALA A 11 -10.12 5.79 9.74
CA ALA A 11 -10.45 4.48 9.20
C ALA A 11 -9.21 3.60 8.99
N LYS A 12 -9.33 2.31 9.35
CA LYS A 12 -8.32 1.29 9.07
C LYS A 12 -8.31 0.97 7.58
N LEU A 13 -7.13 0.71 7.02
CA LEU A 13 -7.01 0.04 5.72
C LEU A 13 -7.79 -1.27 5.79
N GLN A 14 -8.92 -1.33 5.09
CA GLN A 14 -9.67 -2.57 4.88
C GLN A 14 -9.42 -3.01 3.45
N LEU A 15 -8.94 -4.23 3.31
CA LEU A 15 -8.97 -4.93 2.03
C LEU A 15 -10.42 -5.38 1.82
N ASP A 16 -11.21 -4.51 1.21
CA ASP A 16 -12.61 -4.79 0.92
C ASP A 16 -12.81 -5.17 -0.55
N SER A 17 -13.98 -5.74 -0.84
CA SER A 17 -14.37 -6.12 -2.21
C SER A 17 -14.41 -4.91 -3.16
N THR A 18 -14.55 -3.70 -2.63
CA THR A 18 -14.49 -2.45 -3.40
C THR A 18 -13.10 -2.21 -3.96
N MET A 19 -12.04 -2.51 -3.21
CA MET A 19 -10.66 -2.41 -3.70
C MET A 19 -10.40 -3.37 -4.86
N GLU A 20 -10.76 -4.65 -4.70
CA GLU A 20 -10.56 -5.67 -5.74
C GLU A 20 -11.34 -5.37 -7.03
N SER A 21 -12.60 -4.97 -6.90
CA SER A 21 -13.44 -4.59 -8.05
C SER A 21 -12.90 -3.36 -8.78
N THR A 22 -12.40 -2.37 -8.03
CA THR A 22 -11.79 -1.17 -8.63
C THR A 22 -10.52 -1.51 -9.41
N LEU A 23 -9.63 -2.34 -8.84
CA LEU A 23 -8.42 -2.77 -9.53
C LEU A 23 -8.72 -3.58 -10.78
N SER A 24 -9.73 -4.46 -10.72
CA SER A 24 -10.20 -5.22 -11.87
C SER A 24 -10.72 -4.31 -12.97
N LEU A 25 -11.46 -3.25 -12.62
CA LEU A 25 -11.92 -2.26 -13.58
C LEU A 25 -10.76 -1.49 -14.22
N ILE A 26 -9.77 -1.05 -13.43
CA ILE A 26 -8.58 -0.37 -13.96
C ILE A 26 -7.83 -1.27 -14.94
N LYS A 27 -7.60 -2.54 -14.59
CA LYS A 27 -6.92 -3.52 -15.44
C LYS A 27 -7.68 -3.82 -16.74
N LYS A 28 -9.01 -3.71 -16.74
CA LYS A 28 -9.84 -3.86 -17.95
C LYS A 28 -9.59 -2.73 -18.97
N HIS A 29 -9.27 -1.53 -18.49
CA HIS A 29 -9.11 -0.32 -19.33
C HIS A 29 -7.67 0.11 -19.55
N SER A 30 -6.70 -0.51 -18.86
CA SER A 30 -5.29 -0.15 -18.92
C SER A 30 -4.40 -1.36 -18.72
N ARG A 31 -3.32 -1.46 -19.53
CA ARG A 31 -2.24 -2.44 -19.35
C ARG A 31 -1.07 -1.89 -18.53
N LYS A 32 -1.14 -0.64 -18.08
CA LYS A 32 -0.07 -0.04 -17.28
C LYS A 32 -0.07 -0.63 -15.87
N PRO A 33 1.11 -0.88 -15.26
CA PRO A 33 1.20 -1.32 -13.87
C PRO A 33 0.45 -0.38 -12.92
N VAL A 34 -0.26 -0.95 -11.97
CA VAL A 34 -1.01 -0.22 -10.96
C VAL A 34 -0.37 -0.45 -9.60
N ALA A 35 0.28 0.60 -9.09
CA ALA A 35 0.70 0.65 -7.69
C ALA A 35 -0.42 1.24 -6.80
N ILE A 36 -0.60 0.67 -5.61
CA ILE A 36 -1.55 1.14 -4.60
C ILE A 36 -0.78 1.85 -3.49
N GLY A 37 -1.30 3.01 -3.08
CA GLY A 37 -0.88 3.67 -1.86
C GLY A 37 -2.10 4.03 -1.02
N PHE A 38 -1.86 4.20 0.29
CA PHE A 38 -2.73 4.72 1.36
C PHE A 38 -2.88 3.73 2.53
N GLY A 39 -2.64 4.18 3.77
CA GLY A 39 -2.86 3.38 4.99
C GLY A 39 -1.89 2.20 5.24
N ILE A 40 -0.85 2.04 4.42
CA ILE A 40 0.13 0.95 4.53
C ILE A 40 1.18 1.33 5.56
N SER A 41 1.12 0.66 6.71
CA SER A 41 1.92 1.01 7.89
C SER A 41 2.84 -0.10 8.38
N SER A 42 2.78 -1.28 7.76
CA SER A 42 3.59 -2.44 8.14
C SER A 42 3.88 -3.33 6.93
N PRO A 43 4.92 -4.17 6.98
CA PRO A 43 5.22 -5.14 5.93
C PRO A 43 4.05 -6.08 5.62
N GLU A 44 3.32 -6.55 6.63
CA GLU A 44 2.20 -7.49 6.46
C GLU A 44 1.06 -6.86 5.66
N LYS A 45 0.78 -5.57 5.91
CA LYS A 45 -0.18 -4.81 5.09
C LYS A 45 0.32 -4.61 3.67
N ALA A 46 1.61 -4.38 3.48
CA ALA A 46 2.20 -4.26 2.15
C ALA A 46 2.05 -5.58 1.37
N ALA A 47 2.37 -6.72 1.99
CA ALA A 47 2.20 -8.06 1.42
C ALA A 47 0.76 -8.32 0.98
N ALA A 48 -0.20 -7.98 1.84
CA ALA A 48 -1.61 -8.21 1.55
C ALA A 48 -2.11 -7.37 0.37
N VAL A 49 -1.66 -6.13 0.25
CA VAL A 49 -1.98 -5.24 -0.89
C VAL A 49 -1.25 -5.65 -2.17
N ALA A 50 0.00 -6.12 -2.07
CA ALA A 50 0.81 -6.55 -3.21
C ALA A 50 0.18 -7.74 -3.96
N ARG A 51 -0.68 -8.54 -3.31
CA ARG A 51 -1.42 -9.61 -4.00
C ARG A 51 -2.43 -9.10 -5.02
N LEU A 52 -2.90 -7.87 -4.89
CA LEU A 52 -3.96 -7.29 -5.72
C LEU A 52 -3.41 -6.34 -6.80
N ALA A 53 -2.17 -5.88 -6.64
CA ALA A 53 -1.58 -4.76 -7.37
C ALA A 53 -0.16 -5.06 -7.84
N ASP A 54 0.31 -4.29 -8.82
CA ASP A 54 1.65 -4.47 -9.38
C ASP A 54 2.72 -3.73 -8.55
N GLY A 55 2.31 -3.03 -7.49
CA GLY A 55 3.23 -2.34 -6.59
C GLY A 55 2.54 -1.72 -5.38
N VAL A 56 3.35 -1.39 -4.39
CA VAL A 56 2.92 -0.83 -3.11
C VAL A 56 3.68 0.47 -2.82
N ILE A 57 2.96 1.49 -2.34
CA ILE A 57 3.50 2.80 -1.99
C ILE A 57 3.32 3.05 -0.49
N VAL A 58 4.45 3.25 0.20
CA VAL A 58 4.52 3.50 1.64
C VAL A 58 5.13 4.88 1.90
N GLY A 59 4.30 5.82 2.38
CA GLY A 59 4.72 7.19 2.65
C GLY A 59 4.74 7.53 4.14
N SER A 60 3.56 7.63 4.77
CA SER A 60 3.42 8.10 6.16
C SER A 60 4.18 7.27 7.18
N ALA A 61 4.29 5.95 6.99
CA ALA A 61 5.10 5.10 7.85
C ALA A 61 6.60 5.44 7.77
N VAL A 62 7.11 5.72 6.57
CA VAL A 62 8.50 6.14 6.37
C VAL A 62 8.76 7.50 7.04
N VAL A 63 7.86 8.47 6.84
CA VAL A 63 7.95 9.80 7.49
C VAL A 63 7.94 9.67 9.01
N LYS A 64 7.08 8.79 9.56
CA LYS A 64 7.04 8.52 11.00
C LYS A 64 8.35 7.92 11.51
N LEU A 65 8.92 6.93 10.82
CA LEU A 65 10.21 6.33 11.18
C LEU A 65 11.34 7.37 11.15
N ILE A 66 11.35 8.27 10.16
CA ILE A 66 12.28 9.41 10.11
C ILE A 66 12.15 10.27 11.38
N SER A 67 10.92 10.68 11.72
CA SER A 67 10.68 11.53 12.89
C SER A 67 11.07 10.88 14.21
N GLU A 68 11.02 9.55 14.30
CA GLU A 68 11.41 8.77 15.47
C GLU A 68 12.91 8.39 15.47
N GLY A 69 13.69 8.83 14.48
CA GLY A 69 15.11 8.49 14.35
C GLY A 69 15.37 6.99 14.09
N LYS A 70 14.41 6.26 13.53
CA LYS A 70 14.49 4.81 13.30
C LYS A 70 15.12 4.48 11.94
N ASP A 71 15.68 3.27 11.82
CA ASP A 71 16.28 2.80 10.57
C ASP A 71 15.22 2.45 9.51
N ILE A 72 15.03 3.36 8.57
CA ILE A 72 14.14 3.20 7.42
C ILE A 72 14.60 2.06 6.52
N ARG A 73 15.91 1.77 6.45
CA ARG A 73 16.43 0.71 5.58
C ARG A 73 15.99 -0.66 6.07
N ALA A 74 15.95 -0.87 7.39
CA ALA A 74 15.41 -2.08 7.98
C ALA A 74 13.94 -2.28 7.59
N PHE A 75 13.12 -1.22 7.69
CA PHE A 75 11.72 -1.27 7.26
C PHE A 75 11.56 -1.54 5.76
N ALA A 76 12.34 -0.86 4.91
CA ALA A 76 12.29 -1.06 3.46
C ALA A 76 12.68 -2.49 3.06
N ARG A 77 13.68 -3.09 3.73
CA ARG A 77 14.05 -4.51 3.54
C ARG A 77 12.90 -5.43 3.95
N ALA A 78 12.31 -5.22 5.12
CA ALA A 78 11.18 -6.04 5.59
C ALA A 78 9.99 -5.96 4.63
N VAL A 79 9.67 -4.79 4.09
CA VAL A 79 8.64 -4.64 3.04
C VAL A 79 9.03 -5.39 1.77
N LYS A 80 10.28 -5.29 1.32
CA LYS A 80 10.76 -5.98 0.12
C LYS A 80 10.71 -7.51 0.25
N GLU A 81 10.92 -8.06 1.44
CA GLU A 81 10.92 -9.51 1.67
C GLU A 81 9.53 -10.15 1.60
N VAL A 82 8.47 -9.34 1.68
CA VAL A 82 7.08 -9.84 1.78
C VAL A 82 6.19 -9.49 0.59
N ILE A 83 6.73 -8.83 -0.44
CA ILE A 83 6.02 -8.45 -1.67
C ILE A 83 6.57 -9.15 -2.90
#